data_AF-A0A814CF87-F1
#
_entry.id   AF-A0A814CF87-F1
#
_cell.length_a   1.000
_cell.length_b   1.000
_cell.length_c   1.000
_cell.angle_alpha   90.00
_cell.angle_beta   90.00
_cell.angle_gamma   90.00
#
_symmetry.space_group_name_H-M   'P 1'
#
loop_
_entity.id
_entity.type
_entity.pdbx_description
1 polymer ?
#
loop_
_entity_poly.entity_id
_entity_poly.type
_entity_poly.pdbx_seq_one_letter_code
_entity_poly.pdbx_strand_id
1 'polypeptide(L)'
;MFDRAETLLHVDYGGYNYWRARRSMRYARRLINLGNRFRADYLNSTDIHDRTILIDDWTKMKRHHGQALGGSYLGIHLRRRDYVQARPGHIPSLEHAAKQLCYQLNRLNLSLVFIATDADENEIDELRQYAYNICNISTNQIYTYRPDEKILEKILDGGKAIIDQWICAHARYFLGSYESTFSFRIQEDREIFGFEQDSTFNRLCGNNEGISCEKSTIWSIVY
;
A
#
# COMPACT_ATOMS: atom_id res chain seq x y z
N MET A 1 -26.37 -21.16 -6.40
CA MET A 1 -25.34 -20.21 -6.86
C MET A 1 -26.00 -18.85 -6.94
N PHE A 2 -25.52 -17.85 -6.19
CA PHE A 2 -26.02 -16.48 -6.30
C PHE A 2 -25.17 -15.75 -7.32
N ASP A 3 -25.79 -15.26 -8.40
CA ASP A 3 -25.14 -14.40 -9.38
C ASP A 3 -25.26 -12.92 -8.93
N ARG A 4 -24.36 -12.05 -9.40
CA ARG A 4 -24.34 -10.60 -9.07
C ARG A 4 -24.31 -10.31 -7.57
N ALA A 5 -23.52 -11.08 -6.83
CA ALA A 5 -23.44 -11.03 -5.37
C ALA A 5 -22.97 -9.67 -4.82
N GLU A 6 -22.36 -8.81 -5.64
CA GLU A 6 -22.01 -7.43 -5.29
C GLU A 6 -23.24 -6.53 -4.99
N THR A 7 -24.44 -6.97 -5.38
CA THR A 7 -25.70 -6.29 -5.03
C THR A 7 -26.02 -6.38 -3.53
N LEU A 8 -25.47 -7.40 -2.85
CA LEU A 8 -25.64 -7.57 -1.41
C LEU A 8 -24.69 -6.63 -0.65
N LEU A 9 -25.24 -5.85 0.27
CA LEU A 9 -24.46 -4.99 1.14
C LEU A 9 -24.00 -5.73 2.39
N HIS A 10 -22.92 -5.25 2.99
CA HIS A 10 -22.52 -5.71 4.32
C HIS A 10 -23.61 -5.37 5.35
N VAL A 11 -23.98 -6.36 6.18
CA VAL A 11 -24.95 -6.18 7.27
C VAL A 11 -24.42 -5.20 8.33
N ASP A 12 -23.13 -5.28 8.62
CA ASP A 12 -22.43 -4.45 9.60
C ASP A 12 -21.00 -4.18 9.09
N TYR A 13 -20.86 -3.12 8.28
CA TYR A 13 -19.57 -2.75 7.68
C TYR A 13 -18.63 -2.20 8.75
N GLY A 14 -17.41 -2.73 8.82
CA GLY A 14 -16.43 -2.34 9.84
C GLY A 14 -16.69 -2.92 11.24
N GLY A 15 -17.73 -3.73 11.43
CA GLY A 15 -18.02 -4.39 12.70
C GLY A 15 -17.25 -5.69 12.94
N TYR A 16 -17.56 -6.37 14.04
CA TYR A 16 -16.86 -7.59 14.48
C TYR A 16 -16.85 -8.69 13.41
N ASN A 17 -18.00 -8.98 12.79
CA ASN A 17 -18.10 -10.05 11.79
C ASN A 17 -17.37 -9.70 10.49
N TYR A 18 -17.39 -8.42 10.08
CA TYR A 18 -16.60 -7.92 8.95
C TYR A 18 -15.11 -8.17 9.19
N TRP A 19 -14.58 -7.73 10.33
CA TRP A 19 -13.17 -7.88 10.65
C TRP A 19 -12.77 -9.33 10.87
N ARG A 20 -13.65 -10.16 11.44
CA ARG A 20 -13.41 -11.60 11.56
C ARG A 20 -13.28 -12.25 10.19
N ALA A 21 -14.14 -11.92 9.23
CA ALA A 21 -14.01 -12.38 7.86
C ALA A 21 -12.70 -11.87 7.24
N ARG A 22 -12.40 -10.57 7.34
CA ARG A 22 -11.21 -9.95 6.74
C ARG A 22 -9.90 -10.48 7.30
N ARG A 23 -9.81 -10.69 8.62
CA ARG A 23 -8.62 -11.25 9.30
C ARG A 23 -8.34 -12.70 8.92
N SER A 24 -9.37 -13.46 8.55
CA SER A 24 -9.22 -14.85 8.15
C SER A 24 -8.62 -15.02 6.74
N MET A 25 -8.69 -13.97 5.91
CA MET A 25 -8.12 -13.93 4.56
C MET A 25 -6.59 -13.72 4.60
N ARG A 26 -5.86 -14.76 5.00
CA ARG A 26 -4.38 -14.75 5.03
C ARG A 26 -3.81 -15.02 3.65
N TYR A 27 -2.83 -14.23 3.24
CA TYR A 27 -2.13 -14.47 1.98
C TYR A 27 -1.37 -15.80 2.00
N ALA A 28 -1.23 -16.41 0.82
CA ALA A 28 -0.48 -17.64 0.67
C ALA A 28 0.98 -17.45 1.08
N ARG A 29 1.52 -18.37 1.89
CA ARG A 29 2.90 -18.31 2.43
C ARG A 29 3.96 -18.08 1.36
N ARG A 30 3.79 -18.64 0.16
CA ARG A 30 4.70 -18.42 -0.99
C ARG A 30 4.80 -16.95 -1.41
N LEU A 31 3.67 -16.21 -1.37
CA LEU A 31 3.61 -14.80 -1.75
C LEU A 31 4.21 -13.92 -0.65
N ILE A 32 3.88 -14.23 0.61
CA ILE A 32 4.50 -13.59 1.78
C ILE A 32 6.02 -13.73 1.73
N ASN A 33 6.54 -14.92 1.42
CA ASN A 33 7.98 -15.15 1.33
C ASN A 33 8.65 -14.32 0.23
N LEU A 34 8.00 -14.16 -0.92
CA LEU A 34 8.53 -13.31 -2.01
C LEU A 34 8.54 -11.83 -1.59
N GLY A 35 7.46 -11.35 -0.98
CA GLY A 35 7.39 -9.98 -0.47
C GLY A 35 8.39 -9.71 0.67
N ASN A 36 8.58 -10.66 1.58
CA ASN A 36 9.56 -10.57 2.67
C ASN A 36 11.00 -10.57 2.14
N ARG A 37 11.30 -11.38 1.10
CA ARG A 37 12.59 -11.34 0.43
C ARG A 37 12.85 -9.97 -0.18
N PHE A 38 11.89 -9.43 -0.92
CA PHE A 38 12.01 -8.11 -1.52
C PHE A 38 12.24 -7.01 -0.46
N ARG A 39 11.47 -7.05 0.64
CA ARG A 39 11.64 -6.12 1.77
C ARG A 39 13.04 -6.19 2.37
N ALA A 40 13.57 -7.39 2.57
CA ALA A 40 14.91 -7.59 3.11
C ALA A 40 15.99 -7.08 2.14
N ASP A 41 15.90 -7.46 0.86
CA ASP A 41 16.94 -7.24 -0.14
C ASP A 41 17.03 -5.77 -0.61
N TYR A 42 15.89 -5.07 -0.70
CA TYR A 42 15.81 -3.73 -1.32
C TYR A 42 15.37 -2.62 -0.37
N LEU A 43 14.63 -2.94 0.69
CA LEU A 43 13.99 -1.94 1.56
C LEU A 43 14.55 -1.93 2.99
N ASN A 44 15.57 -2.75 3.26
CA ASN A 44 16.16 -2.93 4.60
C ASN A 44 15.08 -3.15 5.68
N SER A 45 14.13 -4.02 5.38
CA SER A 45 12.88 -4.19 6.11
C SER A 45 12.67 -5.67 6.48
N THR A 46 12.44 -5.95 7.76
CA THR A 46 12.15 -7.30 8.27
C THR A 46 11.13 -7.23 9.40
N ASP A 47 10.33 -8.28 9.60
CA ASP A 47 9.25 -8.26 10.59
C ASP A 47 9.73 -8.02 12.03
N ILE A 48 10.97 -8.42 12.35
CA ILE A 48 11.57 -8.21 13.67
C ILE A 48 11.89 -6.72 13.88
N HIS A 49 12.60 -6.09 12.94
CA HIS A 49 12.97 -4.68 13.04
C HIS A 49 11.75 -3.76 12.90
N ASP A 50 10.80 -4.15 12.06
CA ASP A 50 9.61 -3.37 11.73
C ASP A 50 8.47 -3.56 12.75
N ARG A 51 8.63 -4.52 13.68
CA ARG A 51 7.60 -4.93 14.66
C ARG A 51 6.29 -5.40 14.02
N THR A 52 6.39 -6.07 12.87
CA THR A 52 5.25 -6.58 12.08
C THR A 52 5.15 -8.10 12.09
N ILE A 53 5.59 -8.75 13.18
CA ILE A 53 5.56 -10.21 13.28
C ILE A 53 4.13 -10.73 13.13
N LEU A 54 3.98 -11.61 12.13
CA LEU A 54 2.76 -12.30 11.80
C LEU A 54 2.52 -13.48 12.75
N ILE A 55 1.36 -13.52 13.41
CA ILE A 55 0.94 -14.70 14.20
C ILE A 55 0.22 -15.67 13.26
N ASP A 56 0.64 -16.94 13.24
CA ASP A 56 0.08 -17.97 12.36
C ASP A 56 -1.42 -18.16 12.58
N ASP A 57 -1.85 -18.27 13.85
CA ASP A 57 -3.25 -18.31 14.23
C ASP A 57 -3.83 -16.89 14.24
N TRP A 58 -4.47 -16.50 13.15
CA TRP A 58 -5.04 -15.17 12.97
C TRP A 58 -6.05 -14.79 14.08
N THR A 59 -6.71 -15.76 14.71
CA THR A 59 -7.70 -15.50 15.77
C THR A 59 -7.04 -14.89 17.01
N LYS A 60 -5.77 -15.24 17.25
CA LYS A 60 -4.92 -14.74 18.35
C LYS A 60 -4.19 -13.44 17.98
N MET A 61 -4.18 -13.05 16.70
CA MET A 61 -3.57 -11.80 16.25
C MET A 61 -4.48 -10.61 16.61
N LYS A 62 -4.32 -10.11 17.84
CA LYS A 62 -4.93 -8.87 18.34
C LYS A 62 -3.82 -7.86 18.64
N ARG A 63 -3.83 -6.71 17.97
CA ARG A 63 -2.81 -5.67 18.08
C ARG A 63 -3.47 -4.35 18.46
N HIS A 64 -2.73 -3.51 19.17
CA HIS A 64 -3.11 -2.11 19.39
C HIS A 64 -2.40 -1.24 18.34
N HIS A 65 -3.05 -0.16 17.91
CA HIS A 65 -2.40 0.85 17.07
C HIS A 65 -1.11 1.34 17.74
N GLY A 66 -0.05 1.52 16.95
CA GLY A 66 1.28 1.91 17.42
C GLY A 66 2.21 0.75 17.79
N GLN A 67 1.72 -0.49 17.80
CA GLN A 67 2.58 -1.66 18.04
C GLN A 67 3.46 -2.00 16.83
N ALA A 68 2.97 -1.77 15.61
CA ALA A 68 3.76 -1.90 14.38
C ALA A 68 4.48 -0.60 14.05
N LEU A 69 5.74 -0.70 13.63
CA LEU A 69 6.57 0.45 13.21
C LEU A 69 6.66 0.56 11.69
N GLY A 70 6.86 -0.57 11.00
CA GLY A 70 7.13 -0.62 9.57
C GLY A 70 8.58 -0.32 9.20
N GLY A 71 8.97 -0.86 8.04
CA GLY A 71 10.30 -0.66 7.47
C GLY A 71 10.54 0.81 7.13
N SER A 72 11.80 1.23 7.11
CA SER A 72 12.21 2.62 6.87
C SER A 72 12.07 3.04 5.40
N TYR A 73 10.86 2.90 4.84
CA TYR A 73 10.49 3.31 3.49
C TYR A 73 9.04 3.83 3.46
N LEU A 74 8.76 4.66 2.46
CA LEU A 74 7.42 5.15 2.13
C LEU A 74 6.74 4.17 1.17
N GLY A 75 5.52 3.72 1.51
CA GLY A 75 4.70 2.88 0.66
C GLY A 75 3.67 3.73 -0.09
N ILE A 76 3.63 3.60 -1.41
CA ILE A 76 2.67 4.33 -2.25
C ILE A 76 1.92 3.33 -3.10
N HIS A 77 0.59 3.44 -3.14
CA HIS A 77 -0.21 2.84 -4.19
C HIS A 77 -0.73 3.93 -5.13
N LEU A 78 -0.21 3.94 -6.35
CA LEU A 78 -0.54 4.88 -7.42
C LEU A 78 -1.34 4.16 -8.52
N ARG A 79 -2.66 4.29 -8.48
CA ARG A 79 -3.59 3.76 -9.49
C ARG A 79 -3.71 4.77 -10.63
N ARG A 80 -3.39 4.36 -11.86
CA ARG A 80 -3.43 5.22 -13.05
C ARG A 80 -4.44 4.74 -14.09
N ARG A 81 -4.02 4.05 -15.15
CA ARG A 81 -4.85 3.53 -16.26
C ARG A 81 -6.25 4.16 -16.40
N ASP A 82 -7.30 3.42 -16.07
CA ASP A 82 -8.70 3.84 -16.16
C ASP A 82 -9.07 4.98 -15.19
N TYR A 83 -8.39 5.07 -14.05
CA TYR A 83 -8.62 6.09 -13.03
C TYR A 83 -8.26 7.49 -13.50
N VAL A 84 -7.24 7.65 -14.35
CA VAL A 84 -6.86 8.97 -14.89
C VAL A 84 -8.03 9.61 -15.64
N GLN A 85 -8.82 8.81 -16.36
CA GLN A 85 -10.00 9.29 -17.10
C GLN A 85 -11.25 9.34 -16.23
N ALA A 86 -11.45 8.36 -15.34
CA ALA A 86 -12.67 8.23 -14.53
C ALA A 86 -12.71 9.14 -13.30
N ARG A 87 -11.55 9.64 -12.84
CA ARG A 87 -11.38 10.43 -11.60
C ARG A 87 -10.35 11.58 -11.74
N PRO A 88 -10.38 12.40 -12.80
CA PRO A 88 -9.30 13.34 -13.13
C PRO A 88 -9.05 14.41 -12.05
N GLY A 89 -10.04 14.74 -11.22
CA GLY A 89 -9.91 15.72 -10.14
C GLY A 89 -9.16 15.22 -8.90
N HIS A 90 -9.09 13.90 -8.69
CA HIS A 90 -8.59 13.29 -7.46
C HIS A 90 -7.34 12.43 -7.66
N ILE A 91 -6.94 12.20 -8.92
CA ILE A 91 -5.74 11.45 -9.27
C ILE A 91 -4.65 12.45 -9.67
N PRO A 92 -3.46 12.40 -9.02
CA PRO A 92 -2.39 13.33 -9.35
C PRO A 92 -1.76 13.04 -10.72
N SER A 93 -1.20 14.09 -11.34
CA SER A 93 -0.15 13.92 -12.35
C SER A 93 1.10 13.30 -11.72
N LEU A 94 1.99 12.75 -12.54
CA LEU A 94 3.23 12.15 -12.05
C LEU A 94 4.12 13.17 -11.33
N GLU A 95 4.19 14.40 -11.84
CA GLU A 95 4.89 15.51 -11.19
C GLU A 95 4.27 15.83 -9.81
N HIS A 96 2.94 15.87 -9.70
CA HIS A 96 2.28 16.17 -8.43
C HIS A 96 2.38 15.01 -7.43
N ALA A 97 2.37 13.76 -7.91
CA ALA A 97 2.66 12.59 -7.10
C ALA A 97 4.10 12.62 -6.56
N ALA A 98 5.07 13.02 -7.40
CA ALA A 98 6.46 13.20 -6.99
C ALA A 98 6.62 14.31 -5.93
N LYS A 99 5.90 15.43 -6.06
CA LYS A 99 5.86 16.50 -5.04
C LYS A 99 5.37 15.97 -3.68
N GLN A 100 4.29 15.19 -3.68
CA GLN A 100 3.74 14.60 -2.47
C GLN A 100 4.67 13.55 -1.84
N LEU A 101 5.26 12.67 -2.66
CA LEU A 101 6.28 11.73 -2.23
C LEU A 101 7.46 12.45 -1.56
N CYS A 102 8.04 13.46 -2.22
CA CYS A 102 9.18 14.22 -1.69
C CYS A 102 8.85 14.93 -0.37
N TYR A 103 7.65 15.52 -0.27
CA TYR A 103 7.16 16.12 0.96
C TYR A 103 7.14 15.09 2.11
N GLN A 104 6.63 13.88 1.85
CA GLN A 104 6.58 12.82 2.86
C GLN A 104 7.95 12.29 3.27
N LEU A 105 8.86 12.12 2.30
CA LEU A 105 10.22 11.67 2.60
C LEU A 105 10.92 12.63 3.56
N ASN A 106 10.85 13.93 3.30
CA ASN A 106 11.44 14.94 4.17
C ASN A 106 10.77 14.93 5.56
N ARG A 107 9.44 14.99 5.60
CA ARG A 107 8.66 15.02 6.85
C ARG A 107 8.94 13.82 7.76
N LEU A 108 9.12 12.64 7.18
CA LEU A 108 9.29 11.38 7.90
C LEU A 108 10.76 10.96 8.05
N ASN A 109 11.71 11.74 7.50
CA ASN A 109 13.12 11.40 7.40
C ASN A 109 13.35 10.01 6.79
N LEU A 110 12.71 9.75 5.65
CA LEU A 110 12.81 8.51 4.89
C LEU A 110 13.62 8.74 3.61
N SER A 111 14.31 7.70 3.15
CA SER A 111 15.15 7.75 1.95
C SER A 111 14.81 6.70 0.90
N LEU A 112 13.83 5.84 1.15
CA LEU A 112 13.42 4.76 0.26
C LEU A 112 11.92 4.84 0.00
N VAL A 113 11.51 4.51 -1.23
CA VAL A 113 10.10 4.48 -1.64
C VAL A 113 9.82 3.15 -2.31
N PHE A 114 8.68 2.55 -1.99
CA PHE A 114 8.08 1.46 -2.75
C PHE A 114 6.78 1.93 -3.39
N ILE A 115 6.63 1.69 -4.70
CA ILE A 115 5.44 2.05 -5.47
C ILE A 115 4.76 0.79 -6.00
N ALA A 116 3.53 0.55 -5.51
CA ALA A 116 2.57 -0.36 -6.12
C ALA A 116 1.75 0.41 -7.17
N THR A 117 1.78 -0.04 -8.42
CA THR A 117 1.12 0.69 -9.52
C THR A 117 0.76 -0.23 -10.68
N ASP A 118 -0.24 0.17 -11.44
CA ASP A 118 -0.59 -0.39 -12.74
C ASP A 118 -0.07 0.44 -13.92
N ALA A 119 0.68 1.51 -13.65
CA ALA A 119 1.37 2.31 -14.65
C ALA A 119 2.46 1.49 -15.38
N ASP A 120 2.76 1.89 -16.61
CA ASP A 120 3.87 1.32 -17.38
C ASP A 120 5.24 1.83 -16.89
N GLU A 121 6.33 1.28 -17.40
CA GLU A 121 7.67 1.66 -16.93
C GLU A 121 8.05 3.10 -17.33
N ASN A 122 7.52 3.62 -18.45
CA ASN A 122 7.80 5.00 -18.87
C ASN A 122 7.20 6.00 -17.88
N GLU A 123 5.96 5.78 -17.43
CA GLU A 123 5.31 6.61 -16.42
C GLU A 123 6.07 6.54 -15.07
N ILE A 124 6.63 5.38 -14.72
CA ILE A 124 7.43 5.23 -13.50
C ILE A 124 8.78 5.93 -13.61
N ASP A 125 9.44 5.84 -14.76
CA ASP A 125 10.69 6.56 -15.02
C ASP A 125 10.47 8.08 -15.03
N GLU A 126 9.36 8.55 -15.58
CA GLU A 126 9.00 9.96 -15.53
C GLU A 126 8.76 10.43 -14.08
N LEU A 127 8.04 9.64 -13.27
CA LEU A 127 7.87 9.94 -11.83
C LEU A 127 9.21 9.98 -11.09
N ARG A 128 10.11 9.02 -11.36
CA ARG A 128 11.46 8.99 -10.80
C ARG A 128 12.26 10.25 -11.17
N GLN A 129 12.18 10.70 -12.42
CA GLN A 129 12.84 11.93 -12.87
C GLN A 129 12.29 13.17 -12.17
N TYR A 130 10.96 13.30 -12.05
CA TYR A 130 10.37 14.40 -11.28
C TYR A 130 10.81 14.38 -9.82
N ALA A 131 10.79 13.22 -9.16
CA ALA A 131 11.21 13.09 -7.76
C ALA A 131 12.69 13.46 -7.57
N TYR A 132 13.56 13.01 -8.48
CA TYR A 132 14.96 13.42 -8.51
C TYR A 132 15.11 14.94 -8.61
N ASN A 133 14.41 15.57 -9.55
CA ASN A 133 14.48 17.02 -9.75
C ASN A 133 13.91 17.82 -8.56
N ILE A 134 12.93 17.28 -7.82
CA ILE A 134 12.25 17.99 -6.72
C ILE A 134 13.02 17.86 -5.40
N CYS A 135 13.51 16.66 -5.06
CA CYS A 135 14.11 16.41 -3.75
C CYS A 135 15.42 15.61 -3.78
N ASN A 136 16.06 15.47 -4.94
CA ASN A 136 17.34 14.79 -5.12
C ASN A 136 17.37 13.32 -4.62
N ILE A 137 16.20 12.65 -4.56
CA ILE A 137 16.16 11.21 -4.32
C ILE A 137 16.70 10.48 -5.56
N SER A 138 17.62 9.54 -5.36
CA SER A 138 18.14 8.73 -6.46
C SER A 138 17.02 7.84 -7.03
N THR A 139 16.99 7.66 -8.35
CA THR A 139 16.06 6.75 -9.01
C THR A 139 16.17 5.31 -8.48
N ASN A 140 17.36 4.91 -8.03
CA ASN A 140 17.63 3.61 -7.41
C ASN A 140 17.08 3.48 -5.98
N GLN A 141 16.48 4.52 -5.42
CA GLN A 141 15.81 4.50 -4.12
C GLN A 141 14.27 4.43 -4.26
N ILE A 142 13.75 4.35 -5.50
CA ILE A 142 12.32 4.25 -5.82
C ILE A 142 12.07 2.90 -6.50
N TYR A 143 11.54 1.96 -5.72
CA TYR A 143 11.37 0.57 -6.11
C TYR A 143 9.94 0.25 -6.54
N THR A 144 9.83 -0.66 -7.50
CA THR A 144 8.59 -1.36 -7.89
C THR A 144 8.86 -2.86 -7.87
N TYR A 145 7.86 -3.68 -7.55
CA TYR A 145 8.02 -5.13 -7.63
C TYR A 145 7.83 -5.61 -9.06
N ARG A 146 8.93 -6.04 -9.69
CA ARG A 146 8.97 -6.62 -11.04
C ARG A 146 9.53 -8.04 -10.95
N PRO A 147 8.68 -9.07 -10.79
CA PRO A 147 9.15 -10.46 -10.79
C PRO A 147 9.68 -10.83 -12.17
N ASP A 148 10.61 -11.78 -12.23
CA ASP A 148 10.97 -12.41 -13.50
C ASP A 148 9.78 -13.18 -14.10
N GLU A 149 9.85 -13.47 -15.40
CA GLU A 149 8.77 -14.13 -16.14
C GLU A 149 8.38 -15.48 -15.53
N LYS A 150 9.37 -16.27 -15.07
CA LYS A 150 9.15 -17.58 -14.46
C LYS A 150 8.41 -17.49 -13.11
N ILE A 151 8.67 -16.46 -12.33
CA ILE A 151 7.94 -16.18 -11.09
C ILE A 151 6.54 -15.68 -11.44
N LEU A 152 6.42 -14.76 -12.40
CA LEU A 152 5.14 -14.19 -12.83
C LEU A 152 4.17 -15.26 -13.34
N GLU A 153 4.63 -16.21 -14.16
CA GLU A 153 3.83 -17.35 -14.63
C GLU A 153 3.28 -18.21 -13.47
N LYS A 154 3.99 -18.28 -12.34
CA LYS A 154 3.59 -19.10 -11.18
C LYS A 154 2.63 -18.39 -10.24
N ILE A 155 2.79 -17.08 -10.08
CA ILE A 155 2.00 -16.27 -9.14
C ILE A 155 0.82 -15.58 -9.83
N LEU A 156 0.89 -15.42 -11.16
CA LEU A 156 -0.03 -14.66 -11.99
C LEU A 156 -0.14 -13.19 -11.55
N ASP A 157 -0.89 -12.39 -12.28
CA ASP A 157 -1.09 -10.97 -11.96
C ASP A 157 -1.70 -10.76 -10.57
N GLY A 158 -2.62 -11.64 -10.16
CA GLY A 158 -3.20 -11.61 -8.83
C GLY A 158 -2.17 -11.84 -7.71
N GLY A 159 -1.23 -12.76 -7.90
CA GLY A 159 -0.17 -12.98 -6.91
C GLY A 159 0.83 -11.83 -6.85
N LYS A 160 1.16 -11.20 -7.99
CA LYS A 160 1.94 -9.96 -8.02
C LYS A 160 1.24 -8.85 -7.24
N ALA A 161 -0.06 -8.67 -7.48
CA ALA A 161 -0.89 -7.68 -6.78
C ALA A 161 -0.89 -7.89 -5.25
N ILE A 162 -0.97 -9.14 -4.78
CA ILE A 162 -0.85 -9.45 -3.35
C ILE A 162 0.54 -9.10 -2.80
N ILE A 163 1.61 -9.34 -3.56
CA ILE A 163 2.98 -8.98 -3.11
C ILE A 163 3.12 -7.46 -3.01
N ASP A 164 2.59 -6.71 -3.99
CA ASP A 164 2.54 -5.25 -3.94
C ASP A 164 1.79 -4.74 -2.70
N GLN A 165 0.61 -5.32 -2.41
CA GLN A 165 -0.16 -4.99 -1.20
C GLN A 165 0.62 -5.31 0.07
N TRP A 166 1.27 -6.48 0.12
CA TRP A 166 2.07 -6.90 1.26
C TRP A 166 3.23 -5.95 1.53
N ILE A 167 3.98 -5.56 0.51
CA ILE A 167 5.10 -4.62 0.67
C ILE A 167 4.58 -3.24 1.10
N CYS A 168 3.50 -2.73 0.50
CA CYS A 168 2.89 -1.46 0.93
C CYS A 168 2.38 -1.52 2.38
N ALA A 169 1.79 -2.63 2.81
CA ALA A 169 1.28 -2.80 4.17
C ALA A 169 2.39 -2.72 5.22
N HIS A 170 3.64 -3.02 4.88
CA HIS A 170 4.78 -3.01 5.80
C HIS A 170 5.59 -1.71 5.83
N ALA A 171 5.20 -0.70 5.04
CA ALA A 171 5.88 0.60 5.02
C ALA A 171 5.71 1.37 6.33
N ARG A 172 6.65 2.27 6.65
CA ARG A 172 6.50 3.20 7.80
C ARG A 172 5.28 4.08 7.67
N TYR A 173 5.00 4.52 6.45
CA TYR A 173 3.87 5.37 6.11
C TYR A 173 3.32 4.93 4.77
N PHE A 174 2.00 4.92 4.63
CA PHE A 174 1.30 4.52 3.42
C PHE A 174 0.47 5.66 2.84
N LEU A 175 0.58 5.86 1.53
CA LEU A 175 -0.28 6.72 0.71
C LEU A 175 -1.01 5.86 -0.35
N GLY A 176 -2.33 5.82 -0.29
CA GLY A 176 -3.17 5.15 -1.28
C GLY A 176 -3.58 6.03 -2.45
N SER A 177 -4.47 5.50 -3.28
CA SER A 177 -5.18 6.24 -4.34
C SER A 177 -6.64 6.44 -3.96
N TYR A 178 -7.22 7.57 -4.35
CA TYR A 178 -8.63 7.91 -4.07
C TYR A 178 -9.58 6.80 -4.53
N GLU A 179 -10.49 6.37 -3.65
CA GLU A 179 -11.52 5.34 -3.90
C GLU A 179 -11.03 3.98 -4.43
N SER A 180 -9.74 3.67 -4.30
CA SER A 180 -9.21 2.41 -4.80
C SER A 180 -9.40 1.25 -3.82
N THR A 181 -10.13 0.22 -4.24
CA THR A 181 -10.30 -1.03 -3.48
C THR A 181 -8.97 -1.71 -3.16
N PHE A 182 -7.97 -1.58 -4.03
CA PHE A 182 -6.60 -2.04 -3.78
C PHE A 182 -5.97 -1.32 -2.57
N SER A 183 -6.18 0.00 -2.47
CA SER A 183 -5.71 0.79 -1.30
C SER A 183 -6.46 0.40 -0.04
N PHE A 184 -7.78 0.17 -0.12
CA PHE A 184 -8.58 -0.26 1.03
C PHE A 184 -8.09 -1.59 1.61
N ARG A 185 -7.69 -2.55 0.76
CA ARG A 185 -7.11 -3.82 1.26
C ARG A 185 -5.79 -3.62 1.99
N ILE A 186 -4.93 -2.71 1.52
CA ILE A 186 -3.67 -2.36 2.20
C ILE A 186 -3.96 -1.70 3.55
N GLN A 187 -4.91 -0.76 3.60
CA GLN A 187 -5.29 -0.09 4.85
C GLN A 187 -5.77 -1.09 5.90
N GLU A 188 -6.54 -2.08 5.50
CA GLU A 188 -6.99 -3.14 6.40
C GLU A 188 -5.87 -4.09 6.83
N ASP A 189 -4.91 -4.41 5.97
CA ASP A 189 -3.74 -5.17 6.39
C ASP A 189 -2.95 -4.39 7.45
N ARG A 190 -2.80 -3.07 7.27
CA ARG A 190 -2.13 -2.20 8.24
C ARG A 190 -2.88 -2.12 9.58
N GLU A 191 -4.21 -2.09 9.56
CA GLU A 191 -5.03 -2.20 10.77
C GLU A 191 -4.80 -3.55 11.47
N ILE A 192 -4.72 -4.66 10.73
CA ILE A 192 -4.46 -5.99 11.29
C ILE A 192 -3.08 -6.06 11.97
N PHE A 193 -2.07 -5.40 11.39
CA PHE A 193 -0.74 -5.32 11.98
C PHE A 193 -0.64 -4.37 13.18
N GLY A 194 -1.59 -3.44 13.34
CA GLY A 194 -1.58 -2.45 14.43
C GLY A 194 -0.68 -1.25 14.14
N PHE A 195 -0.62 -0.81 12.88
CA PHE A 195 0.02 0.46 12.52
C PHE A 195 -0.79 1.64 13.06
N GLU A 196 -0.16 2.78 13.30
CA GLU A 196 -0.90 4.02 13.62
C GLU A 196 -1.84 4.43 12.48
N GLN A 197 -3.04 4.89 12.82
CA GLN A 197 -4.07 5.25 11.83
C GLN A 197 -3.60 6.40 10.93
N ASP A 198 -2.87 7.37 11.49
CA ASP A 198 -2.27 8.47 10.75
C ASP A 198 -1.23 8.03 9.72
N SER A 199 -0.63 6.84 9.89
CA SER A 199 0.28 6.25 8.92
C SER A 199 -0.42 5.41 7.84
N THR A 200 -1.74 5.22 7.96
CA THR A 200 -2.50 4.22 7.19
C THR A 200 -3.55 4.87 6.29
N PHE A 201 -4.43 5.70 6.83
CA PHE A 201 -5.59 6.24 6.11
C PHE A 201 -5.24 7.52 5.36
N ASN A 202 -4.26 7.44 4.46
CA ASN A 202 -3.83 8.56 3.63
C ASN A 202 -4.01 8.22 2.15
N ARG A 203 -4.17 9.26 1.33
CA ARG A 203 -4.22 9.14 -0.12
C ARG A 203 -3.36 10.20 -0.78
N LEU A 204 -2.98 9.93 -2.02
CA LEU A 204 -2.51 10.96 -2.92
C LEU A 204 -3.67 11.91 -3.28
N CYS A 205 -3.36 13.20 -3.25
CA CYS A 205 -4.26 14.28 -3.61
C CYS A 205 -4.14 14.59 -5.11
N GLY A 206 -5.25 14.92 -5.76
CA GLY A 206 -5.25 15.43 -7.13
C GLY A 206 -4.57 16.80 -7.23
N ASN A 207 -4.23 17.20 -8.45
CA ASN A 207 -3.46 18.42 -8.70
C ASN A 207 -4.07 19.68 -8.09
N ASN A 208 -5.41 19.80 -8.18
CA ASN A 208 -6.14 20.96 -7.69
C ASN A 208 -6.50 20.87 -6.19
N GLU A 209 -6.23 19.73 -5.54
CA GLU A 209 -6.49 19.52 -4.12
C GLU A 209 -5.28 19.91 -3.24
N GLY A 210 -4.13 20.24 -3.84
CA GLY A 210 -2.90 20.57 -3.13
C GLY A 210 -2.15 19.33 -2.60
N ILE A 211 -1.32 19.53 -1.57
CA ILE A 211 -0.54 18.45 -0.91
C ILE A 211 -1.33 17.79 0.22
N SER A 212 -2.32 18.50 0.78
CA SER A 212 -3.19 18.03 1.85
C SER A 212 -4.65 18.15 1.41
N CYS A 213 -5.32 17.01 1.32
CA CYS A 213 -6.71 16.88 0.90
C CYS A 213 -7.47 15.99 1.89
N GLU A 214 -8.76 15.77 1.63
CA GLU A 214 -9.57 14.87 2.44
C GLU A 214 -8.95 13.47 2.50
N LYS A 215 -8.72 12.98 3.72
CA LYS A 215 -8.15 11.65 3.98
C LYS A 215 -9.18 10.55 3.71
N SER A 216 -8.71 9.30 3.62
CA SER A 216 -9.62 8.14 3.57
C SER A 216 -10.42 8.03 4.86
N THR A 217 -11.67 7.57 4.77
CA THR A 217 -12.47 7.23 5.95
C THR A 217 -11.75 6.19 6.80
N ILE A 218 -11.69 6.42 8.11
CA ILE A 218 -11.06 5.53 9.07
C ILE A 218 -12.09 4.46 9.46
N TRP A 219 -11.82 3.23 9.07
CA TRP A 219 -12.54 2.06 9.54
C TRP A 219 -11.62 1.26 10.46
N SER A 220 -11.74 1.49 11.77
CA SER A 220 -10.88 0.86 12.76
C SER A 220 -11.18 -0.63 12.92
N ILE A 221 -10.15 -1.44 13.13
CA ILE A 221 -10.31 -2.88 13.43
C ILE A 221 -11.08 -3.15 14.73
N VAL A 222 -11.96 -4.16 14.68
CA VAL A 222 -12.74 -4.66 15.82
C VAL A 222 -12.41 -6.15 16.05
N TYR A 223 -12.26 -6.56 17.32
CA TYR A 223 -11.72 -7.87 17.73
C TYR A 223 -12.64 -8.74 18.57
#